data_AF-A0A6P0Z6V3-F1
#
_entry.id   AF-A0A6P0Z6V3-F1
#
_cell.length_a   1.000
_cell.length_b   1.000
_cell.length_c   1.000
_cell.angle_alpha   90.00
_cell.angle_beta   90.00
_cell.angle_gamma   90.00
#
_symmetry.space_group_name_H-M   'P 1'
#
loop_
_entity.id
_entity.type
_entity.pdbx_description
1 polymer ?
#
loop_
_entity_poly.entity_id
_entity_poly.type
_entity_poly.pdbx_seq_one_letter_code
_entity_poly.pdbx_strand_id
1 'polypeptide(L)'
;MTSQPTISPAALDYMTALDNKLSNRFIELDPKGYFLIYLNREEGLICAAHYSNDINEQGLAVDSETGEPIPCKGPVKRTPTKIYTGHTAKELGIKLTEEANPCQM
;
A
#
# COMPACT_ATOMS: atom_id res chain seq x y z
N MET A 1 -14.03 -26.63 -16.39
CA MET A 1 -12.56 -26.55 -16.60
C MET A 1 -12.23 -25.12 -17.01
N THR A 2 -12.01 -24.23 -16.05
CA THR A 2 -11.56 -22.87 -16.33
C THR A 2 -10.04 -22.88 -16.43
N SER A 3 -9.52 -22.82 -17.66
CA SER A 3 -8.10 -22.64 -17.90
C SER A 3 -7.69 -21.31 -17.28
N GLN A 4 -6.89 -21.35 -16.20
CA GLN A 4 -6.31 -20.14 -15.64
C GLN A 4 -5.42 -19.50 -16.71
N PRO A 5 -5.52 -18.19 -16.95
CA PRO A 5 -4.65 -17.52 -17.89
C PRO A 5 -3.19 -17.68 -17.43
N THR A 6 -2.36 -18.31 -18.26
CA THR A 6 -0.94 -18.47 -18.00
C THR A 6 -0.24 -17.17 -18.40
N ILE A 7 0.36 -16.47 -17.43
CA ILE A 7 1.19 -15.28 -17.70
C ILE A 7 2.48 -15.75 -18.39
N SER A 8 2.83 -15.14 -19.51
CA SER A 8 4.07 -15.49 -20.22
C SER A 8 5.31 -15.00 -19.44
N PRO A 9 6.47 -15.67 -19.57
CA PRO A 9 7.71 -15.21 -18.94
C PRO A 9 8.06 -13.76 -19.29
N ALA A 10 7.91 -13.38 -20.57
CA ALA A 10 8.15 -12.02 -21.03
C ALA A 10 7.22 -10.98 -20.38
N ALA A 11 5.96 -11.35 -20.11
CA ALA A 11 5.03 -10.48 -19.39
C ALA A 11 5.43 -10.31 -17.92
N LEU A 12 5.92 -11.37 -17.26
CA LEU A 12 6.42 -11.29 -15.90
C LEU A 12 7.65 -10.37 -15.80
N ASP A 13 8.63 -10.54 -16.70
CA ASP A 13 9.83 -9.70 -16.74
C ASP A 13 9.48 -8.22 -16.95
N TYR A 14 8.51 -7.94 -17.83
CA TYR A 14 8.00 -6.59 -18.04
C TYR A 14 7.36 -6.00 -16.77
N MET A 15 6.51 -6.77 -16.08
CA MET A 15 5.87 -6.32 -14.82
C MET A 15 6.91 -6.06 -13.73
N THR A 16 7.90 -6.94 -13.56
CA THR A 16 9.00 -6.75 -12.61
C THR A 16 9.86 -5.53 -12.94
N ALA A 17 10.18 -5.31 -14.21
CA ALA A 17 10.93 -4.13 -14.64
C ALA A 17 10.14 -2.83 -14.40
N LEU A 18 8.82 -2.86 -14.63
CA LEU A 18 7.92 -1.75 -14.35
C LEU A 18 7.88 -1.43 -12.85
N ASP A 19 7.69 -2.43 -12.00
CA ASP A 19 7.65 -2.26 -10.54
C ASP A 19 8.97 -1.65 -10.04
N ASN A 20 10.11 -2.21 -10.45
CA ASN A 20 11.43 -1.66 -10.08
C ASN A 20 11.58 -0.20 -10.50
N LYS A 21 11.13 0.16 -11.72
CA LYS A 21 11.17 1.55 -12.18
C LYS A 21 10.29 2.46 -11.32
N LEU A 22 9.07 2.03 -10.98
CA LEU A 22 8.13 2.80 -10.17
C LEU A 22 8.59 2.95 -8.71
N SER A 23 9.30 1.95 -8.17
CA SER A 23 9.88 2.00 -6.81
C SER A 23 11.02 3.00 -6.67
N ASN A 24 11.73 3.33 -7.75
CA ASN A 24 12.85 4.27 -7.74
C ASN A 24 12.45 5.74 -7.96
N ARG A 25 11.16 6.03 -8.14
CA ARG A 25 10.70 7.42 -8.30
C ARG A 25 10.83 8.19 -6.97
N PHE A 26 11.00 9.50 -7.08
CA PHE A 26 10.85 10.38 -5.92
C PHE A 26 9.39 10.36 -5.44
N ILE A 27 9.20 10.27 -4.14
CA ILE A 27 7.88 10.29 -3.49
C ILE A 27 7.94 11.37 -2.42
N GLU A 28 7.10 12.40 -2.56
CA GLU A 28 6.86 13.35 -1.49
C GLU A 28 6.05 12.65 -0.39
N LEU A 29 6.45 12.83 0.87
CA LEU A 29 5.71 12.27 2.01
C LEU A 29 4.40 13.04 2.15
N ASP A 30 3.29 12.39 1.82
CA ASP A 30 1.96 12.92 2.07
C ASP A 30 1.66 12.82 3.58
N PRO A 31 1.36 13.94 4.28
CA PRO A 31 0.97 13.94 5.69
C PRO A 31 -0.25 13.06 5.97
N LYS A 32 -1.08 12.81 4.96
CA LYS A 32 -2.25 11.94 5.08
C LYS A 32 -1.88 10.46 5.09
N GLY A 33 -0.64 10.10 4.74
CA GLY A 33 -0.15 8.74 4.75
C GLY A 33 -0.10 8.09 3.37
N TYR A 34 -0.05 6.76 3.35
CA TYR A 34 0.01 5.96 2.13
C TYR A 34 -0.74 4.64 2.29
N PHE A 35 -1.08 4.02 1.16
CA PHE A 35 -1.69 2.69 1.12
C PHE A 35 -0.68 1.64 0.66
N LEU A 36 -0.62 0.53 1.38
CA LEU A 36 -0.04 -0.73 0.93
C LEU A 36 -1.14 -1.61 0.35
N ILE A 37 -1.06 -1.90 -0.95
CA ILE A 37 -2.03 -2.77 -1.64
C ILE A 37 -1.46 -4.18 -1.73
N TYR A 38 -2.26 -5.18 -1.36
CA TYR A 38 -1.87 -6.59 -1.36
C TYR A 38 -3.06 -7.51 -1.57
N LEU A 39 -2.79 -8.81 -1.80
CA LEU A 39 -3.81 -9.84 -1.95
C LEU A 39 -3.82 -10.74 -0.73
N ASN A 40 -4.97 -10.87 -0.07
CA ASN A 40 -5.23 -12.00 0.82
C ASN A 40 -5.75 -13.16 -0.02
N ARG A 41 -4.86 -14.09 -0.37
CA ARG A 41 -5.19 -15.23 -1.24
C ARG A 41 -6.05 -16.28 -0.54
N GLU A 42 -5.94 -16.41 0.78
CA GLU A 42 -6.74 -17.39 1.55
C GLU A 42 -8.22 -16.98 1.56
N GLU A 43 -8.49 -15.69 1.69
CA GLU A 43 -9.86 -15.15 1.72
C GLU A 43 -10.36 -14.67 0.35
N GLY A 44 -9.51 -14.68 -0.68
CA GLY A 44 -9.86 -14.18 -2.01
C GLY A 44 -10.18 -12.68 -2.02
N LEU A 45 -9.40 -11.89 -1.29
CA LEU A 45 -9.57 -10.43 -1.16
C LEU A 45 -8.39 -9.67 -1.77
N ILE A 46 -8.70 -8.51 -2.34
CA ILE A 46 -7.75 -7.42 -2.54
C ILE A 46 -7.87 -6.45 -1.36
N CYS A 47 -6.74 -6.09 -0.78
CA CYS A 47 -6.65 -5.30 0.44
C CYS A 47 -5.85 -4.02 0.19
N ALA A 48 -6.22 -2.94 0.86
CA ALA A 48 -5.45 -1.71 0.96
C ALA A 48 -5.33 -1.32 2.44
N ALA A 49 -4.12 -1.44 2.99
CA ALA A 49 -3.79 -1.06 4.35
C ALA A 49 -3.23 0.37 4.35
N HIS A 50 -3.87 1.26 5.09
CA HIS A 50 -3.44 2.64 5.26
C HIS A 50 -2.42 2.77 6.39
N TYR A 51 -1.35 3.54 6.16
CA TYR A 51 -0.30 3.84 7.13
C TYR A 51 -0.10 5.36 7.21
N SER A 52 0.05 5.92 8.40
CA SER A 52 0.40 7.33 8.56
C SER A 52 1.86 7.59 8.12
N ASN A 53 2.15 8.85 7.79
CA ASN A 53 3.50 9.34 7.60
C ASN A 53 3.77 10.45 8.61
N ASP A 54 3.50 10.22 9.89
CA ASP A 54 3.82 11.22 10.90
C ASP A 54 5.31 11.52 10.84
N ILE A 55 5.65 12.81 10.75
CA ILE A 55 7.02 13.27 10.62
C ILE A 55 7.34 14.11 11.86
N ASN A 56 8.47 13.84 12.51
CA ASN A 56 8.94 14.70 13.60
C ASN A 56 9.56 16.00 13.08
N GLU A 57 9.93 16.89 14.00
CA GLU A 57 10.56 18.19 13.69
C GLU A 57 11.88 18.07 12.90
N GLN A 58 12.51 16.89 12.94
CA GLN A 58 13.76 16.58 12.23
C GLN A 58 13.52 16.03 10.82
N GLY A 59 12.27 15.91 10.37
CA GLY A 59 11.93 15.39 9.05
C GLY A 59 11.95 13.86 8.94
N LEU A 60 11.96 13.13 10.07
CA LEU A 60 11.98 11.66 10.09
C LEU A 60 10.57 11.11 10.26
N ALA A 61 10.23 10.07 9.49
CA ALA A 61 8.99 9.33 9.69
C ALA A 61 9.02 8.63 11.06
N VAL A 62 8.01 8.87 11.88
CA VAL A 62 7.86 8.33 13.23
C VAL A 62 6.64 7.44 13.34
N ASP A 63 6.68 6.52 14.29
CA ASP A 63 5.50 5.77 14.68
C ASP A 63 4.53 6.67 15.47
N SER A 64 3.25 6.64 15.12
CA SER A 64 2.23 7.54 15.66
C SER A 64 1.93 7.32 17.15
N GLU A 65 2.15 6.09 17.65
CA GLU A 65 1.89 5.74 19.05
C GLU A 65 3.10 6.04 19.95
N THR A 66 4.31 5.80 19.44
CA THR A 66 5.55 5.90 20.23
C THR A 66 6.35 7.18 19.98
N GLY A 67 6.15 7.84 18.84
CA GLY A 67 6.94 9.00 18.42
C GLY A 67 8.38 8.66 17.98
N GLU A 68 8.74 7.37 17.96
CA GLU A 68 10.08 6.90 17.62
C GLU A 68 10.29 6.85 16.10
N PRO A 69 11.48 7.24 15.58
CA PRO A 69 11.80 7.13 14.16
C PRO A 69 11.70 5.70 13.64
N ILE A 70 11.06 5.55 12.49
CA ILE A 70 10.91 4.26 11.81
C ILE A 70 12.25 3.91 11.15
N PRO A 71 12.95 2.85 11.59
CA PRO A 71 14.24 2.51 11.01
C PRO A 71 14.06 2.02 9.56
N CYS A 72 14.95 2.46 8.68
CA CYS A 72 14.97 2.02 7.27
C CYS A 72 15.36 0.55 7.09
N LYS A 73 15.89 -0.11 8.12
CA LYS A 73 16.37 -1.50 8.10
C LYS A 73 15.87 -2.25 9.32
N GLY A 74 15.37 -3.46 9.09
CA GLY A 74 14.87 -4.36 10.13
C GLY A 74 13.34 -4.48 10.13
N PRO A 75 12.79 -5.50 10.81
CA PRO A 75 11.36 -5.69 10.89
C PRO A 75 10.75 -4.62 11.80
N VAL A 76 10.12 -3.61 11.21
CA VAL A 76 9.24 -2.69 11.93
C VAL A 76 7.82 -3.21 11.81
N LYS A 77 7.22 -3.60 12.93
CA LYS A 77 5.81 -4.01 12.96
C LYS A 77 4.94 -2.76 12.98
N ARG A 78 4.75 -2.14 11.82
CA ARG A 78 3.81 -1.02 11.68
C ARG A 78 2.38 -1.55 11.72
N THR A 79 1.55 -0.96 12.57
CA THR A 79 0.11 -1.23 12.59
C THR A 79 -0.56 -0.31 11.56
N PRO A 80 -1.35 -0.84 10.62
CA PRO A 80 -2.11 0.01 9.72
C PRO A 80 -3.19 0.75 10.50
N THR A 81 -3.41 2.02 10.20
CA THR A 81 -4.47 2.81 10.86
C THR A 81 -5.86 2.33 10.45
N LYS A 82 -5.99 1.79 9.22
CA LYS A 82 -7.22 1.21 8.69
C LYS A 82 -6.90 0.23 7.57
N ILE A 83 -7.71 -0.81 7.43
CA ILE A 83 -7.63 -1.78 6.34
C ILE A 83 -8.95 -1.77 5.59
N TYR A 84 -8.88 -1.59 4.28
CA TYR A 84 -10.00 -1.72 3.35
C TYR A 84 -9.82 -3.00 2.55
N THR A 85 -10.90 -3.76 2.38
CA THR A 85 -10.88 -5.03 1.64
C THR A 85 -12.00 -5.06 0.62
N GLY A 86 -11.85 -5.83 -0.43
CA GLY A 86 -12.92 -6.14 -1.38
C GLY A 86 -12.59 -7.41 -2.16
N HIS A 87 -13.60 -8.02 -2.76
CA HIS A 87 -13.40 -9.18 -3.64
C HIS A 87 -13.00 -8.76 -5.06
N THR A 88 -13.21 -7.49 -5.41
CA THR A 88 -12.83 -6.94 -6.72
C THR A 88 -12.12 -5.60 -6.59
N ALA A 89 -11.32 -5.25 -7.59
CA ALA A 89 -10.69 -3.93 -7.67
C ALA A 89 -11.71 -2.79 -7.70
N LYS A 90 -12.91 -3.02 -8.27
CA LYS A 90 -13.99 -2.01 -8.30
C LYS A 90 -14.54 -1.75 -6.90
N GLU A 91 -14.82 -2.83 -6.16
CA GLU A 91 -15.30 -2.72 -4.78
C GLU A 91 -14.28 -2.03 -3.88
N LEU A 92 -13.00 -2.44 -3.94
CA LEU A 92 -11.95 -1.77 -3.17
C LEU A 92 -11.77 -0.31 -3.59
N GLY A 93 -11.87 -0.01 -4.89
CA GLY A 93 -11.80 1.35 -5.42
C GLY A 93 -12.87 2.26 -4.81
N ILE A 94 -14.13 1.82 -4.80
CA ILE A 94 -15.25 2.57 -4.17
C ILE A 94 -14.95 2.82 -2.70
N LYS A 95 -14.54 1.80 -1.95
CA LYS A 95 -14.17 1.95 -0.53
C LYS A 95 -13.05 2.98 -0.33
N LEU A 96 -12.04 2.99 -1.20
CA LEU A 96 -10.92 3.93 -1.12
C LEU A 96 -11.29 5.37 -1.52
N THR A 97 -12.18 5.56 -2.49
CA THR A 97 -12.49 6.90 -3.00
C THR A 97 -13.71 7.54 -2.36
N GLU A 98 -14.65 6.74 -1.86
CA GLU A 98 -15.94 7.22 -1.33
C GLU A 98 -16.05 7.06 0.19
N GLU A 99 -15.45 6.01 0.78
CA GLU A 99 -15.56 5.74 2.22
C GLU A 99 -14.29 6.11 3.00
N ALA A 100 -13.11 5.97 2.40
CA ALA A 100 -11.86 6.18 3.10
C ALA A 100 -11.61 7.66 3.43
N ASN A 101 -12.34 8.56 2.79
CA ASN A 101 -12.26 10.01 2.95
C ASN A 101 -10.80 10.54 3.01
N PRO A 102 -9.90 10.13 2.09
CA PRO A 102 -8.50 10.55 2.14
C PRO A 102 -8.33 12.03 1.74
N CYS A 103 -9.33 12.63 1.09
CA CYS A 103 -9.35 14.03 0.73
C CYS A 103 -10.75 14.57 0.98
N GLN A 104 -10.98 15.20 2.14
CA GLN A 104 -11.91 16.32 2.16
C GLN A 104 -11.25 17.39 1.28
N MET A 105 -11.76 17.56 0.05
CA MET A 105 -11.41 18.69 -0.79
C MET A 105 -11.98 19.98 -0.21
#